data_AF-A0A4R8GGJ9-F1
#
_entry.id   AF-A0A4R8GGJ9-F1
#
_cell.length_a   1.000
_cell.length_b   1.000
_cell.length_c   1.000
_cell.angle_alpha   90.00
_cell.angle_beta   90.00
_cell.angle_gamma   90.00
#
_symmetry.space_group_name_H-M   'P 1'
#
loop_
_entity.id
_entity.type
_entity.pdbx_description
1 polymer ?
#
loop_
_entity_poly.entity_id
_entity_poly.type
_entity_poly.pdbx_seq_one_letter_code
_entity_poly.pdbx_strand_id
1 'polypeptide(L)'
;MVKPNLASRFKTFGQYECHGSSGLYEFLSYKIAEDEELLVLASEAKDGQPVPNLFLGAIHYLLLSGKEHELKEYYPSLVENPKNPLESFQSFKDFCRLNSQEIKEIVKAKLVQTNEVRRCAYLYPVFAWIFQQTEKPLALIEIGTSAGLQLLWDKYCYTYDTEETFGNPASNVQLSSEIKGGHVPILQPKMPPVASRTGVDLHINDLNNEEDFLWLKSLIWPEHQERSTLFEKAAQVVKENPISLIEGDGVELLPRLIKGIPDEHLICVFHTHVANQMPREVKENLLNKIKASGQSRDIFHIYNNIQDRNLHLDYYLDSKEYKKLAGKTEGHGKWFTWELN
;
A
#
# COMPACT_ATOMS: atom_id res chain seq x y z
N MET A 1 -15.47 22.69 -15.86
CA MET A 1 -15.83 23.38 -14.59
C MET A 1 -15.07 22.69 -13.48
N VAL A 2 -14.35 23.45 -12.65
CA VAL A 2 -13.60 22.90 -11.52
C VAL A 2 -14.57 22.28 -10.52
N LYS A 3 -14.30 21.04 -10.08
CA LYS A 3 -15.10 20.39 -9.03
C LYS A 3 -15.09 21.26 -7.75
N PRO A 4 -16.23 21.45 -7.07
CA PRO A 4 -16.26 22.24 -5.84
C PRO A 4 -15.26 21.70 -4.82
N ASN A 5 -14.62 22.61 -4.07
CA ASN A 5 -13.66 22.30 -2.99
C ASN A 5 -12.27 21.77 -3.44
N LEU A 6 -11.96 21.65 -4.74
CA LEU A 6 -10.67 21.08 -5.18
C LEU A 6 -9.44 21.88 -4.72
N ALA A 7 -9.49 23.20 -4.79
CA ALA A 7 -8.41 24.07 -4.28
C ALA A 7 -8.13 23.82 -2.80
N SER A 8 -9.18 23.72 -1.98
CA SER A 8 -9.04 23.44 -0.55
C SER A 8 -8.52 22.02 -0.29
N ARG A 9 -8.88 21.02 -1.11
CA ARG A 9 -8.26 19.68 -1.03
C ARG A 9 -6.75 19.72 -1.22
N PHE A 10 -6.24 20.50 -2.18
CA PHE A 10 -4.80 20.69 -2.35
C PHE A 10 -4.17 21.41 -1.14
N LYS A 11 -4.80 22.45 -0.59
CA LYS A 11 -4.32 23.12 0.64
C LYS A 11 -4.26 22.15 1.82
N THR A 12 -5.30 21.36 2.05
CA THR A 12 -5.35 20.32 3.09
C THR A 12 -4.26 19.28 2.88
N PHE A 13 -4.05 18.81 1.65
CA PHE A 13 -3.00 17.85 1.33
C PHE A 13 -1.60 18.43 1.62
N GLY A 14 -1.32 19.66 1.18
CA GLY A 14 -0.07 20.35 1.48
C GLY A 14 0.17 20.50 2.99
N GLN A 15 -0.86 20.93 3.73
CA GLN A 15 -0.77 21.19 5.17
C GLN A 15 -0.63 19.94 6.04
N TYR A 16 -1.41 18.89 5.75
CA TYR A 16 -1.54 17.75 6.67
C TYR A 16 -0.82 16.49 6.19
N GLU A 17 -0.56 16.35 4.89
CA GLU A 17 0.11 15.18 4.32
C GLU A 17 1.56 15.50 3.93
N CYS A 18 1.79 16.62 3.23
CA CYS A 18 3.12 16.96 2.73
C CYS A 18 4.02 17.66 3.76
N HIS A 19 3.45 18.47 4.66
CA HIS A 19 4.22 19.28 5.59
C HIS A 19 5.19 18.44 6.44
N GLY A 20 6.47 18.80 6.40
CA GLY A 20 7.53 18.07 7.09
C GLY A 20 7.91 16.72 6.46
N SER A 21 7.34 16.36 5.30
CA SER A 21 7.62 15.10 4.59
C SER A 21 8.09 15.29 3.15
N SER A 22 7.44 16.17 2.37
CA SER A 22 7.82 16.51 0.99
C SER A 22 7.67 18.02 0.77
N GLY A 23 8.80 18.73 0.76
CA GLY A 23 8.82 20.18 0.58
C GLY A 23 8.40 20.60 -0.83
N LEU A 24 8.71 19.77 -1.84
CA LEU A 24 8.27 20.01 -3.21
C LEU A 24 6.75 19.88 -3.34
N TYR A 25 6.18 18.77 -2.89
CA TYR A 25 4.73 18.57 -3.02
C TYR A 25 3.95 19.51 -2.10
N GLU A 26 4.48 19.87 -0.92
CA GLU A 26 3.88 20.90 -0.07
C GLU A 26 3.76 22.24 -0.82
N PHE A 27 4.87 22.75 -1.35
CA PHE A 27 4.89 24.02 -2.07
C PHE A 27 3.99 24.00 -3.31
N LEU A 28 4.11 22.97 -4.14
CA LEU A 28 3.30 22.82 -5.35
C LEU A 28 1.82 22.71 -5.03
N SER A 29 1.43 22.04 -3.94
CA SER A 29 0.03 21.91 -3.55
C SER A 29 -0.61 23.27 -3.25
N TYR A 30 0.08 24.15 -2.53
CA TYR A 30 -0.43 25.51 -2.29
C TYR A 30 -0.54 26.31 -3.58
N LYS A 31 0.43 26.20 -4.50
CA LYS A 31 0.40 26.91 -5.78
C LYS A 31 -0.66 26.40 -6.74
N ILE A 32 -0.87 25.08 -6.82
CA ILE A 32 -1.95 24.47 -7.60
C ILE A 32 -3.31 24.96 -7.06
N ALA A 33 -3.47 25.09 -5.74
CA ALA A 33 -4.70 25.59 -5.15
C ALA A 33 -5.04 27.06 -5.53
N GLU A 34 -4.07 27.81 -6.06
CA GLU A 34 -4.21 29.20 -6.49
C GLU A 34 -4.32 29.34 -8.02
N ASP A 35 -4.18 28.25 -8.79
CA ASP A 35 -4.10 28.27 -10.25
C ASP A 35 -5.27 27.54 -10.91
N GLU A 36 -6.13 28.30 -11.60
CA GLU A 36 -7.36 27.76 -12.22
C GLU A 36 -7.07 26.74 -13.33
N GLU A 37 -6.02 26.94 -14.13
CA GLU A 37 -5.68 26.04 -15.24
C GLU A 37 -5.27 24.66 -14.72
N LEU A 38 -4.44 24.63 -13.67
CA LEU A 38 -4.01 23.38 -13.04
C LEU A 38 -5.16 22.69 -12.32
N LEU A 39 -6.05 23.44 -11.66
CA LEU A 39 -7.26 22.88 -11.05
C LEU A 39 -8.21 22.27 -12.08
N VAL A 40 -8.32 22.86 -13.27
CA VAL A 40 -9.09 22.26 -14.38
C VAL A 40 -8.48 20.92 -14.80
N LEU A 41 -7.16 20.84 -14.99
CA LEU A 41 -6.48 19.58 -15.32
C LEU A 41 -6.70 18.51 -14.24
N ALA A 42 -6.50 18.85 -12.97
CA ALA A 42 -6.69 17.94 -11.86
C ALA A 42 -8.15 17.50 -11.68
N SER A 43 -9.12 18.31 -12.12
CA SER A 43 -10.55 18.00 -12.01
C SER A 43 -11.03 16.86 -12.90
N GLU A 44 -10.22 16.42 -13.87
CA GLU A 44 -10.51 15.27 -14.73
C GLU A 44 -10.45 13.93 -13.98
N ALA A 45 -9.92 13.92 -12.75
CA ALA A 45 -9.87 12.74 -11.90
C ALA A 45 -11.27 12.18 -11.62
N LYS A 46 -11.40 10.85 -11.63
CA LYS A 46 -12.63 10.16 -11.21
C LYS A 46 -13.01 10.52 -9.76
N ASP A 47 -14.30 10.48 -9.47
CA ASP A 47 -14.78 10.70 -8.09
C ASP A 47 -14.22 9.64 -7.14
N GLY A 48 -13.98 10.04 -5.89
CA GLY A 48 -13.39 9.18 -4.87
C GLY A 48 -11.85 9.09 -4.89
N GLN A 49 -11.17 9.51 -5.97
CA GLN A 49 -9.71 9.50 -6.01
C GLN A 49 -9.08 10.58 -5.11
N PRO A 50 -7.91 10.32 -4.50
CA PRO A 50 -7.13 11.34 -3.80
C PRO A 50 -6.44 12.25 -4.83
N VAL A 51 -7.20 13.20 -5.36
CA VAL A 51 -6.83 14.04 -6.52
C VAL A 51 -5.45 14.69 -6.41
N PRO A 52 -5.03 15.28 -5.27
CA PRO A 52 -3.70 15.86 -5.16
C PRO A 52 -2.58 14.84 -5.42
N ASN A 53 -2.65 13.67 -4.80
CA ASN A 53 -1.66 12.61 -4.97
C ASN A 53 -1.68 12.02 -6.39
N LEU A 54 -2.87 11.83 -6.96
CA LEU A 54 -3.05 11.36 -8.34
C LEU A 54 -2.44 12.33 -9.36
N PHE A 55 -2.73 13.63 -9.21
CA PHE A 55 -2.26 14.66 -10.12
C PHE A 55 -0.74 14.79 -10.04
N LEU A 56 -0.17 14.95 -8.84
CA LEU A 56 1.28 15.04 -8.65
C LEU A 56 1.99 13.76 -9.11
N GLY A 57 1.41 12.59 -8.85
CA GLY A 57 1.89 11.30 -9.35
C GLY A 57 1.90 11.22 -10.88
N ALA A 58 0.87 11.75 -11.57
CA ALA A 58 0.85 11.78 -13.04
C ALA A 58 1.99 12.61 -13.65
N ILE A 59 2.31 13.76 -13.03
CA ILE A 59 3.47 14.57 -13.46
C ILE A 59 4.77 13.81 -13.20
N HIS A 60 4.92 13.23 -12.01
CA HIS A 60 6.11 12.47 -11.65
C HIS A 60 6.30 11.23 -12.54
N TYR A 61 5.21 10.54 -12.90
CA TYR A 61 5.21 9.43 -13.84
C TYR A 61 5.77 9.86 -15.20
N LEU A 62 5.28 10.96 -15.77
CA LEU A 62 5.78 11.43 -17.07
C LEU A 62 7.28 11.77 -17.03
N LEU A 63 7.76 12.38 -15.94
CA LEU A 63 9.19 12.64 -15.75
C LEU A 63 10.00 11.34 -15.62
N LEU A 64 9.51 10.36 -14.84
CA LEU A 64 10.11 9.03 -14.69
C LEU A 64 10.14 8.25 -16.01
N SER A 65 9.12 8.40 -16.85
CA SER A 65 9.04 7.83 -18.20
C SER A 65 9.94 8.52 -19.23
N GLY A 66 10.78 9.48 -18.81
CA GLY A 66 11.80 10.10 -19.65
C GLY A 66 11.36 11.35 -20.40
N LYS A 67 10.26 12.01 -20.00
CA LYS A 67 9.91 13.34 -20.56
C LYS A 67 10.95 14.37 -20.13
N GLU A 68 11.72 14.86 -21.09
CA GLU A 68 12.73 15.89 -20.86
C GLU A 68 12.11 17.26 -20.62
N HIS A 69 12.37 17.83 -19.43
CA HIS A 69 11.96 19.19 -19.07
C HIS A 69 12.79 19.67 -17.86
N GLU A 70 13.02 20.98 -17.73
CA GLU A 70 13.74 21.56 -16.59
C GLU A 70 13.06 21.32 -15.22
N LEU A 71 11.80 20.88 -15.22
CA LEU A 71 11.05 20.53 -14.01
C LEU A 71 11.73 19.36 -13.27
N LYS A 72 12.40 18.45 -14.00
CA LYS A 72 13.09 17.31 -13.41
C LYS A 72 14.16 17.72 -12.39
N GLU A 73 14.75 18.89 -12.58
CA GLU A 73 15.81 19.43 -11.70
C GLU A 73 15.31 19.74 -10.29
N TYR A 74 14.01 19.75 -10.04
CA TYR A 74 13.42 19.95 -8.72
C TYR A 74 13.08 18.64 -8.01
N TYR A 75 13.18 17.49 -8.67
CA TYR A 75 12.76 16.19 -8.15
C TYR A 75 13.96 15.42 -7.54
N PRO A 76 14.09 15.32 -6.20
CA PRO A 76 15.14 14.55 -5.54
C PRO A 76 15.16 13.05 -5.87
N SER A 77 14.10 12.53 -6.48
CA SER A 77 14.02 11.16 -6.99
C SER A 77 14.68 10.97 -8.36
N LEU A 78 14.96 12.06 -9.08
CA LEU A 78 15.46 12.05 -10.45
C LEU A 78 16.87 12.64 -10.58
N VAL A 79 17.27 13.52 -9.65
CA VAL A 79 18.57 14.17 -9.65
C VAL A 79 19.22 14.13 -8.26
N GLU A 80 20.55 14.08 -8.23
CA GLU A 80 21.33 14.03 -6.98
C GLU A 80 21.27 15.37 -6.21
N ASN A 81 21.31 16.49 -6.93
CA ASN A 81 21.35 17.84 -6.36
C ASN A 81 20.13 18.64 -6.85
N PRO A 82 18.94 18.43 -6.27
CA PRO A 82 17.73 19.13 -6.71
C PRO A 82 17.82 20.64 -6.41
N LYS A 83 17.24 21.44 -7.31
CA LYS A 83 17.03 22.88 -7.12
C LYS A 83 16.04 23.15 -5.98
N ASN A 84 16.02 24.41 -5.52
CA ASN A 84 15.11 24.86 -4.47
C ASN A 84 13.64 24.62 -4.85
N PRO A 85 12.86 23.84 -4.08
CA PRO A 85 11.46 23.57 -4.38
C PRO A 85 10.58 24.82 -4.53
N LEU A 86 10.90 25.92 -3.82
CA LEU A 86 10.14 27.17 -3.88
C LEU A 86 10.22 27.88 -5.25
N GLU A 87 11.16 27.47 -6.08
CA GLU A 87 11.37 28.02 -7.43
C GLU A 87 10.75 27.12 -8.52
N SER A 88 10.15 25.99 -8.14
CA SER A 88 9.66 24.97 -9.08
C SER A 88 8.40 25.34 -9.85
N PHE A 89 7.59 26.31 -9.36
CA PHE A 89 6.22 26.48 -9.83
C PHE A 89 6.12 26.88 -11.31
N GLN A 90 7.02 27.74 -11.79
CA GLN A 90 6.98 28.19 -13.19
C GLN A 90 7.26 27.04 -14.15
N SER A 91 8.30 26.24 -13.88
CA SER A 91 8.64 25.04 -14.64
C SER A 91 7.55 23.97 -14.49
N PHE A 92 6.92 23.85 -13.33
CA PHE A 92 5.81 22.93 -13.10
C PHE A 92 4.60 23.27 -13.96
N LYS A 93 4.20 24.55 -13.97
CA LYS A 93 3.06 25.02 -14.76
C LYS A 93 3.32 24.88 -16.26
N ASP A 94 4.53 25.22 -16.73
CA ASP A 94 4.88 25.05 -18.15
C ASP A 94 4.85 23.58 -18.57
N PHE A 95 5.42 22.68 -17.76
CA PHE A 95 5.35 21.24 -18.00
C PHE A 95 3.91 20.74 -18.09
N CYS A 96 3.04 21.16 -17.17
CA CYS A 96 1.62 20.78 -17.19
C CYS A 96 0.90 21.29 -18.44
N ARG A 97 1.24 22.49 -18.91
CA ARG A 97 0.68 23.05 -20.16
C ARG A 97 1.12 22.25 -21.38
N LEU A 98 2.43 21.99 -21.50
CA LEU A 98 3.03 21.25 -22.62
C LEU A 98 2.51 19.81 -22.71
N ASN A 99 2.27 19.15 -21.56
CA ASN A 99 1.85 17.75 -21.49
C ASN A 99 0.38 17.59 -21.08
N SER A 100 -0.44 18.63 -21.28
CA SER A 100 -1.81 18.69 -20.74
C SER A 100 -2.69 17.51 -21.17
N GLN A 101 -2.59 17.06 -22.43
CA GLN A 101 -3.39 15.95 -22.94
C GLN A 101 -3.03 14.62 -22.26
N GLU A 102 -1.73 14.30 -22.16
CA GLU A 102 -1.24 13.08 -21.52
C GLU A 102 -1.58 13.06 -20.01
N ILE A 103 -1.43 14.20 -19.33
CA ILE A 103 -1.81 14.32 -17.92
C ILE A 103 -3.31 14.02 -17.74
N LYS A 104 -4.18 14.58 -18.60
CA LYS A 104 -5.62 14.30 -18.52
C LYS A 104 -5.93 12.81 -18.73
N GLU A 105 -5.25 12.15 -19.64
CA GLU A 105 -5.42 10.73 -19.90
C GLU A 105 -5.02 9.88 -18.68
N ILE A 106 -3.85 10.15 -18.08
CA ILE A 106 -3.38 9.47 -16.89
C ILE A 106 -4.33 9.69 -15.71
N VAL A 107 -4.69 10.94 -15.42
CA VAL A 107 -5.55 11.32 -14.30
C VAL A 107 -6.96 10.72 -14.43
N LYS A 108 -7.45 10.48 -15.66
CA LYS A 108 -8.71 9.76 -15.92
C LYS A 108 -8.57 8.26 -15.74
N ALA A 109 -7.48 7.69 -16.22
CA ALA A 109 -7.32 6.24 -16.33
C ALA A 109 -6.88 5.61 -15.00
N LYS A 110 -5.80 6.12 -14.42
CA LYS A 110 -5.08 5.50 -13.31
C LYS A 110 -5.75 5.75 -11.96
N LEU A 111 -5.40 4.89 -10.99
CA LEU A 111 -5.86 4.94 -9.60
C LEU A 111 -4.66 5.08 -8.67
N VAL A 112 -4.84 5.80 -7.56
CA VAL A 112 -3.82 5.84 -6.52
C VAL A 112 -3.89 4.55 -5.69
N GLN A 113 -2.84 3.74 -5.80
CA GLN A 113 -2.70 2.47 -5.09
C GLN A 113 -1.39 2.48 -4.28
N THR A 114 -1.49 2.77 -2.99
CA THR A 114 -0.33 2.79 -2.09
C THR A 114 0.04 1.37 -1.66
N ASN A 115 1.04 0.79 -2.32
CA ASN A 115 1.53 -0.56 -2.05
C ASN A 115 2.79 -0.52 -1.16
N GLU A 116 2.61 -0.17 0.12
CA GLU A 116 3.72 0.08 1.04
C GLU A 116 4.32 -1.21 1.62
N VAL A 117 5.52 -1.57 1.17
CA VAL A 117 6.24 -2.80 1.53
C VAL A 117 6.49 -2.91 3.04
N ARG A 118 6.79 -1.80 3.71
CA ARG A 118 7.13 -1.80 5.15
C ARG A 118 5.96 -2.22 6.05
N ARG A 119 4.72 -2.22 5.55
CA ARG A 119 3.57 -2.80 6.26
C ARG A 119 3.77 -4.28 6.60
N CYS A 120 4.61 -4.99 5.87
CA CYS A 120 4.98 -6.36 6.22
C CYS A 120 5.63 -6.46 7.61
N ALA A 121 6.24 -5.39 8.13
CA ALA A 121 6.89 -5.40 9.44
C ALA A 121 5.91 -5.64 10.61
N TYR A 122 4.65 -5.20 10.49
CA TYR A 122 3.62 -5.54 11.48
C TYR A 122 2.80 -6.78 11.08
N LEU A 123 2.81 -7.20 9.81
CA LEU A 123 2.13 -8.42 9.36
C LEU A 123 2.92 -9.69 9.70
N TYR A 124 4.25 -9.66 9.59
CA TYR A 124 5.12 -10.79 9.93
C TYR A 124 4.84 -11.36 11.33
N PRO A 125 4.87 -10.59 12.42
CA PRO A 125 4.60 -11.12 13.75
C PRO A 125 3.18 -11.68 13.89
N VAL A 126 2.20 -11.16 13.12
CA VAL A 126 0.84 -11.73 13.09
C VAL A 126 0.83 -13.10 12.44
N PHE A 127 1.46 -13.26 11.29
CA PHE A 127 1.56 -14.58 10.64
C PHE A 127 2.38 -15.58 11.46
N ALA A 128 3.43 -15.13 12.15
CA ALA A 128 4.20 -15.95 13.08
C ALA A 128 3.35 -16.43 14.27
N TRP A 129 2.54 -15.54 14.85
CA TRP A 129 1.61 -15.89 15.91
C TRP A 129 0.56 -16.90 15.42
N ILE A 130 -0.07 -16.66 14.26
CA ILE A 130 -1.05 -17.57 13.66
C ILE A 130 -0.45 -18.98 13.44
N PHE A 131 0.77 -19.05 12.91
CA PHE A 131 1.44 -20.32 12.68
C PHE A 131 1.74 -21.05 13.99
N GLN A 132 2.13 -20.34 15.06
CA GLN A 132 2.33 -20.97 16.36
C GLN A 132 1.05 -21.60 16.92
N GLN A 133 -0.12 -20.99 16.66
CA GLN A 133 -1.40 -21.50 17.15
C GLN A 133 -1.89 -22.75 16.40
N THR A 134 -1.40 -22.96 15.17
CA THR A 134 -2.04 -23.91 14.23
C THR A 134 -1.09 -24.94 13.64
N GLU A 135 0.20 -24.63 13.55
CA GLU A 135 1.26 -25.43 12.93
C GLU A 135 0.96 -25.85 11.47
N LYS A 136 0.03 -25.15 10.80
CA LYS A 136 -0.38 -25.41 9.40
C LYS A 136 0.28 -24.41 8.43
N PRO A 137 0.66 -24.84 7.21
CA PRO A 137 1.08 -23.91 6.16
C PRO A 137 0.00 -22.88 5.83
N LEU A 138 0.42 -21.63 5.63
CA LEU A 138 -0.48 -20.50 5.41
C LEU A 138 -0.85 -20.35 3.94
N ALA A 139 -2.14 -20.27 3.64
CA ALA A 139 -2.70 -19.90 2.34
C ALA A 139 -3.21 -18.46 2.42
N LEU A 140 -2.50 -17.55 1.74
CA LEU A 140 -2.74 -16.11 1.84
C LEU A 140 -3.74 -15.65 0.78
N ILE A 141 -4.73 -14.86 1.20
CA ILE A 141 -5.62 -14.09 0.33
C ILE A 141 -5.51 -12.62 0.73
N GLU A 142 -4.92 -11.79 -0.12
CA GLU A 142 -4.89 -10.34 0.07
C GLU A 142 -6.02 -9.65 -0.71
N ILE A 143 -6.84 -8.86 -0.03
CA ILE A 143 -7.85 -7.99 -0.68
C ILE A 143 -7.28 -6.57 -0.81
N GLY A 144 -7.34 -5.99 -2.01
CA GLY A 144 -6.71 -4.70 -2.31
C GLY A 144 -5.19 -4.80 -2.47
N THR A 145 -4.73 -5.86 -3.14
CA THR A 145 -3.31 -6.24 -3.19
C THR A 145 -2.42 -5.30 -4.02
N SER A 146 -3.01 -4.51 -4.93
CA SER A 146 -2.29 -3.77 -5.97
C SER A 146 -1.34 -4.66 -6.79
N ALA A 147 -0.04 -4.65 -6.47
CA ALA A 147 0.99 -5.46 -7.13
C ALA A 147 1.45 -6.66 -6.30
N GLY A 148 0.84 -6.92 -5.13
CA GLY A 148 1.11 -8.11 -4.32
C GLY A 148 2.40 -8.08 -3.51
N LEU A 149 2.98 -6.91 -3.27
CA LEU A 149 4.22 -6.77 -2.47
C LEU A 149 4.07 -7.38 -1.07
N GLN A 150 2.90 -7.25 -0.44
CA GLN A 150 2.68 -7.75 0.93
C GLN A 150 2.47 -9.27 1.00
N LEU A 151 2.15 -9.95 -0.10
CA LEU A 151 2.05 -11.41 -0.16
C LEU A 151 3.40 -12.12 0.04
N LEU A 152 4.50 -11.38 -0.12
CA LEU A 152 5.87 -11.90 -0.03
C LEU A 152 6.54 -11.50 1.28
N TRP A 153 5.76 -11.22 2.34
CA TRP A 153 6.28 -10.96 3.68
C TRP A 153 7.27 -12.05 4.14
N ASP A 154 7.09 -13.31 3.72
CA ASP A 154 7.99 -14.41 4.08
C ASP A 154 9.34 -14.40 3.36
N LYS A 155 9.51 -13.53 2.36
CA LYS A 155 10.72 -13.39 1.54
C LYS A 155 11.59 -12.20 1.94
N TYR A 156 11.16 -11.40 2.91
CA TYR A 156 11.86 -10.18 3.34
C TYR A 156 12.67 -10.39 4.62
N CYS A 157 13.56 -9.44 4.91
CA CYS A 157 14.35 -9.38 6.14
C CYS A 157 13.82 -8.26 7.04
N TYR A 158 13.76 -8.49 8.35
CA TYR A 158 13.15 -7.58 9.33
C TYR A 158 14.12 -7.24 10.46
N THR A 159 14.09 -5.99 10.91
CA THR A 159 14.75 -5.52 12.14
C THR A 159 13.79 -4.68 12.98
N TYR A 160 13.89 -4.81 14.31
CA TYR A 160 13.00 -4.15 15.26
C TYR A 160 13.79 -3.53 16.42
N ASP A 161 14.31 -2.31 16.26
CA ASP A 161 15.12 -1.55 17.24
C ASP A 161 16.30 -2.31 17.89
N THR A 162 16.66 -3.49 17.37
CA THR A 162 17.76 -4.33 17.79
C THR A 162 18.68 -4.61 16.60
N GLU A 163 19.89 -5.10 16.88
CA GLU A 163 20.82 -5.58 15.85
C GLU A 163 20.43 -6.96 15.28
N GLU A 164 19.39 -7.59 15.86
CA GLU A 164 18.91 -8.89 15.42
C GLU A 164 18.10 -8.75 14.12
N THR A 165 18.30 -9.72 13.22
CA THR A 165 17.59 -9.81 11.95
C THR A 165 16.69 -11.04 11.95
N PHE A 166 15.48 -10.88 11.41
CA PHE A 166 14.48 -11.93 11.29
C PHE A 166 14.06 -12.10 9.83
N GLY A 167 13.48 -13.24 9.49
CA GLY A 167 13.05 -13.52 8.12
C GLY A 167 14.14 -14.10 7.23
N ASN A 168 14.18 -13.68 5.98
CA ASN A 168 15.17 -14.16 5.01
C ASN A 168 16.42 -13.26 5.04
N PRO A 169 17.53 -13.67 5.68
CA PRO A 169 18.73 -12.83 5.81
C PRO A 169 19.42 -12.56 4.47
N ALA A 170 19.13 -13.35 3.43
CA ALA A 170 19.66 -13.13 2.07
C ALA A 170 18.82 -12.13 1.26
N SER A 171 17.68 -11.67 1.77
CA SER A 171 16.83 -10.71 1.07
C SER A 171 17.48 -9.33 1.01
N ASN A 172 17.47 -8.72 -0.18
CA ASN A 172 17.89 -7.33 -0.34
C ASN A 172 16.84 -6.33 0.19
N VAL A 173 15.60 -6.80 0.42
CA VAL A 173 14.49 -6.06 1.05
C VAL A 173 14.65 -6.13 2.57
N GLN A 174 15.23 -5.08 3.15
CA GLN A 174 15.43 -4.93 4.58
C GLN A 174 14.41 -3.95 5.14
N LEU A 175 13.55 -4.43 6.03
CA LEU A 175 12.44 -3.69 6.61
C LEU A 175 12.74 -3.40 8.08
N SER A 176 12.78 -2.12 8.45
CA SER A 176 12.91 -1.69 9.83
C SER A 176 11.61 -1.07 10.35
N SER A 177 11.25 -1.44 11.57
CA SER A 177 10.07 -0.89 12.26
C SER A 177 10.28 -0.85 13.76
N GLU A 178 9.79 0.20 14.41
CA GLU A 178 9.87 0.36 15.87
C GLU A 178 8.69 -0.34 16.57
N ILE A 179 8.98 -1.14 17.61
CA ILE A 179 7.92 -1.76 18.42
C ILE A 179 7.64 -0.86 19.63
N LYS A 180 6.50 -0.17 19.59
CA LYS A 180 6.07 0.77 20.64
C LYS A 180 5.20 0.08 21.68
N GLY A 181 5.83 -0.45 22.73
CA GLY A 181 5.13 -0.96 23.90
C GLY A 181 4.22 -2.16 23.61
N GLY A 182 3.44 -2.55 24.62
CA GLY A 182 2.71 -3.80 24.62
C GLY A 182 3.63 -4.99 24.94
N HIS A 183 3.30 -6.15 24.38
CA HIS A 183 4.07 -7.39 24.53
C HIS A 183 5.20 -7.48 23.50
N VAL A 184 6.18 -8.37 23.74
CA VAL A 184 7.20 -8.67 22.72
C VAL A 184 6.58 -9.65 21.71
N PRO A 185 6.53 -9.32 20.41
CA PRO A 185 6.00 -10.22 19.42
C PRO A 185 6.83 -11.49 19.30
N ILE A 186 6.19 -12.56 18.85
CA ILE A 186 6.86 -13.82 18.58
C ILE A 186 7.58 -13.68 17.24
N LEU A 187 8.89 -13.50 17.32
CA LEU A 187 9.77 -13.42 16.16
C LEU A 187 10.51 -14.75 16.03
N GLN A 188 10.02 -15.62 15.15
CA GLN A 188 10.60 -16.95 14.99
C GLN A 188 11.85 -16.91 14.11
N PRO A 189 12.92 -17.66 14.45
CA PRO A 189 14.11 -17.76 13.60
C PRO A 189 13.81 -18.35 12.21
N LYS A 190 12.77 -19.17 12.09
CA LYS A 190 12.32 -19.76 10.83
C LYS A 190 10.97 -19.17 10.43
N MET A 191 10.84 -18.81 9.16
CA MET A 191 9.59 -18.27 8.63
C MET A 191 8.48 -19.34 8.57
N PRO A 192 7.24 -18.97 8.93
CA PRO A 192 6.09 -19.83 8.67
C PRO A 192 6.01 -20.24 7.20
N PRO A 193 5.73 -21.52 6.89
CA PRO A 193 5.59 -21.97 5.53
C PRO A 193 4.35 -21.36 4.88
N VAL A 194 4.52 -20.76 3.70
CA VAL A 194 3.43 -20.23 2.88
C VAL A 194 3.14 -21.17 1.72
N ALA A 195 1.97 -21.79 1.72
CA ALA A 195 1.54 -22.75 0.72
C ALA A 195 1.02 -22.10 -0.57
N SER A 196 0.32 -20.97 -0.47
CA SER A 196 -0.18 -20.24 -1.62
C SER A 196 -0.32 -18.74 -1.34
N ARG A 197 -0.23 -17.94 -2.40
CA ARG A 197 -0.31 -16.48 -2.38
C ARG A 197 -1.30 -16.01 -3.45
N THR A 198 -2.45 -15.54 -3.02
CA THR A 198 -3.47 -15.00 -3.92
C THR A 198 -3.74 -13.55 -3.54
N GLY A 199 -3.56 -12.63 -4.48
CA GLY A 199 -3.92 -11.24 -4.33
C GLY A 199 -5.08 -10.89 -5.25
N VAL A 200 -6.02 -10.11 -4.73
CA VAL A 200 -7.18 -9.62 -5.49
C VAL A 200 -7.24 -8.11 -5.39
N ASP A 201 -7.42 -7.43 -6.51
CA ASP A 201 -7.62 -5.99 -6.56
C ASP A 201 -8.62 -5.63 -7.67
N LEU A 202 -9.30 -4.50 -7.53
CA LEU A 202 -10.13 -3.96 -8.61
C LEU A 202 -9.29 -3.58 -9.83
N HIS A 203 -8.02 -3.25 -9.62
CA HIS A 203 -7.06 -3.01 -10.69
C HIS A 203 -5.68 -3.57 -10.33
N ILE A 204 -5.23 -4.60 -11.04
CA ILE A 204 -3.92 -5.19 -10.79
C ILE A 204 -2.83 -4.37 -11.48
N ASN A 205 -1.74 -4.12 -10.77
CA ASN A 205 -0.51 -3.57 -11.35
C ASN A 205 0.50 -4.72 -11.52
N ASP A 206 0.88 -5.02 -12.77
CA ASP A 206 1.88 -6.05 -13.06
C ASP A 206 3.28 -5.43 -13.09
N LEU A 207 4.14 -5.80 -12.14
CA LEU A 207 5.50 -5.24 -12.06
C LEU A 207 6.42 -5.70 -13.19
N ASN A 208 6.01 -6.68 -14.02
CA ASN A 208 6.68 -7.01 -15.28
C ASN A 208 6.36 -6.01 -16.39
N ASN A 209 5.26 -5.27 -16.27
CA ASN A 209 4.92 -4.16 -17.14
C ASN A 209 5.63 -2.89 -16.66
N GLU A 210 6.36 -2.25 -17.56
CA GLU A 210 7.12 -1.03 -17.26
C GLU A 210 6.22 0.15 -16.88
N GLU A 211 5.05 0.27 -17.52
CA GLU A 211 4.07 1.32 -17.25
C GLU A 211 3.56 1.24 -15.80
N ASP A 212 3.19 0.05 -15.34
CA ASP A 212 2.69 -0.19 -13.99
C ASP A 212 3.79 -0.03 -12.94
N PHE A 213 5.00 -0.49 -13.26
CA PHE A 213 6.17 -0.28 -12.40
C PHE A 213 6.45 1.21 -12.20
N LEU A 214 6.52 1.99 -13.29
CA LEU A 214 6.75 3.44 -13.24
C LEU A 214 5.59 4.17 -12.58
N TRP A 215 4.34 3.72 -12.81
CA TRP A 215 3.16 4.29 -12.16
C TRP A 215 3.25 4.13 -10.64
N LEU A 216 3.46 2.91 -10.13
CA LEU A 216 3.58 2.69 -8.70
C LEU A 216 4.78 3.41 -8.09
N LYS A 217 5.91 3.47 -8.81
CA LYS A 217 7.08 4.27 -8.39
C LYS A 217 6.75 5.75 -8.29
N SER A 218 5.97 6.30 -9.23
CA SER A 218 5.57 7.72 -9.25
C SER A 218 4.70 8.13 -8.07
N LEU A 219 3.97 7.17 -7.48
CA LEU A 219 3.16 7.38 -6.28
C LEU A 219 4.00 7.46 -5.00
N ILE A 220 5.29 7.15 -5.08
CA ILE A 220 6.27 7.40 -4.03
C ILE A 220 6.82 8.80 -4.22
N TRP A 221 6.66 9.62 -3.18
CA TRP A 221 6.99 11.04 -3.29
C TRP A 221 8.49 11.28 -3.52
N PRO A 222 8.86 12.38 -4.19
CA PRO A 222 10.23 12.60 -4.66
C PRO A 222 11.29 12.50 -3.56
N GLU A 223 10.98 12.99 -2.35
CA GLU A 223 11.89 12.98 -1.20
C GLU A 223 11.99 11.61 -0.50
N HIS A 224 11.08 10.68 -0.78
CA HIS A 224 11.01 9.39 -0.10
C HIS A 224 11.93 8.34 -0.76
N GLN A 225 13.22 8.65 -0.92
CA GLN A 225 14.21 7.80 -1.60
C GLN A 225 14.32 6.39 -1.00
N GLU A 226 14.27 6.27 0.33
CA GLU A 226 14.29 4.97 1.02
C GLU A 226 13.10 4.10 0.60
N ARG A 227 11.89 4.67 0.55
CA ARG A 227 10.68 3.97 0.11
C ARG A 227 10.75 3.59 -1.37
N SER A 228 11.28 4.46 -2.21
CA SER A 228 11.49 4.17 -3.64
C SER A 228 12.46 3.00 -3.81
N THR A 229 13.59 3.03 -3.12
CA THR A 229 14.60 1.96 -3.16
C THR A 229 14.01 0.63 -2.67
N LEU A 230 13.21 0.69 -1.60
CA LEU A 230 12.54 -0.49 -1.06
C LEU A 230 11.52 -1.07 -2.03
N PHE A 231 10.73 -0.23 -2.69
CA PHE A 231 9.80 -0.64 -3.74
C PHE A 231 10.52 -1.35 -4.90
N GLU A 232 11.63 -0.79 -5.40
CA GLU A 232 12.39 -1.38 -6.51
C GLU A 232 12.93 -2.77 -6.15
N LYS A 233 13.50 -2.92 -4.95
CA LYS A 233 13.98 -4.21 -4.44
C LYS A 233 12.83 -5.20 -4.26
N ALA A 234 11.72 -4.77 -3.69
CA ALA A 234 10.55 -5.64 -3.49
C ALA A 234 9.91 -6.05 -4.83
N ALA A 235 9.94 -5.18 -5.84
CA ALA A 235 9.51 -5.51 -7.19
C ALA A 235 10.37 -6.60 -7.84
N GLN A 236 11.69 -6.60 -7.59
CA GLN A 236 12.56 -7.71 -8.01
C GLN A 236 12.15 -9.03 -7.34
N VAL A 237 11.88 -9.00 -6.03
CA VAL A 237 11.43 -10.20 -5.30
C VAL A 237 10.10 -10.73 -5.86
N VAL A 238 9.15 -9.85 -6.24
CA VAL A 238 7.89 -10.28 -6.91
C VAL A 238 8.17 -10.99 -8.23
N LYS A 239 9.10 -10.49 -9.05
CA LYS A 239 9.46 -11.13 -10.33
C LYS A 239 10.05 -12.52 -10.15
N GLU A 240 10.76 -12.75 -9.05
CA GLU A 240 11.40 -14.03 -8.73
C GLU A 240 10.48 -15.02 -7.99
N ASN A 241 9.36 -14.55 -7.42
CA ASN A 241 8.47 -15.35 -6.58
C ASN A 241 7.04 -15.28 -7.12
N PRO A 242 6.57 -16.30 -7.87
CA PRO A 242 5.24 -16.30 -8.45
C PRO A 242 4.13 -16.10 -7.39
N ILE A 243 3.24 -15.17 -7.68
CA ILE A 243 2.01 -14.90 -6.93
C ILE A 243 0.81 -14.97 -7.90
N SER A 244 -0.35 -15.42 -7.41
CA SER A 244 -1.58 -15.38 -8.20
C SER A 244 -2.26 -14.04 -8.00
N LEU A 245 -2.31 -13.22 -9.06
CA LEU A 245 -3.00 -11.94 -9.05
C LEU A 245 -4.30 -12.06 -9.85
N ILE A 246 -5.40 -11.61 -9.25
CA ILE A 246 -6.74 -11.69 -9.83
C ILE A 246 -7.34 -10.29 -9.83
N GLU A 247 -7.65 -9.77 -11.01
CA GLU A 247 -8.41 -8.54 -11.12
C GLU A 247 -9.91 -8.82 -10.91
N GLY A 248 -10.52 -8.14 -9.93
CA GLY A 248 -11.92 -8.28 -9.59
C GLY A 248 -12.26 -7.81 -8.18
N ASP A 249 -13.54 -7.91 -7.83
CA ASP A 249 -14.01 -7.58 -6.48
C ASP A 249 -13.58 -8.68 -5.49
N GLY A 250 -12.64 -8.35 -4.60
CA GLY A 250 -12.11 -9.28 -3.60
C GLY A 250 -13.16 -9.78 -2.61
N VAL A 251 -14.18 -9.00 -2.28
CA VAL A 251 -15.27 -9.43 -1.39
C VAL A 251 -16.20 -10.39 -2.11
N GLU A 252 -16.49 -10.17 -3.39
CA GLU A 252 -17.30 -11.08 -4.21
C GLU A 252 -16.59 -12.39 -4.54
N LEU A 253 -15.30 -12.35 -4.82
CA LEU A 253 -14.52 -13.54 -5.16
C LEU A 253 -14.15 -14.39 -3.93
N LEU A 254 -14.17 -13.81 -2.72
CA LEU A 254 -13.68 -14.46 -1.51
C LEU A 254 -14.23 -15.89 -1.25
N PRO A 255 -15.55 -16.17 -1.33
CA PRO A 255 -16.06 -17.51 -1.05
C PRO A 255 -15.52 -18.57 -2.03
N ARG A 256 -15.32 -18.18 -3.30
CA ARG A 256 -14.74 -19.07 -4.32
C ARG A 256 -13.27 -19.34 -4.04
N LEU A 257 -12.50 -18.31 -3.64
CA LEU A 257 -11.08 -18.44 -3.34
C LEU A 257 -10.86 -19.35 -2.13
N ILE A 258 -11.62 -19.13 -1.05
CA ILE A 258 -11.61 -19.97 0.16
C ILE A 258 -11.88 -21.43 -0.19
N LYS A 259 -12.91 -21.70 -1.00
CA LYS A 259 -13.27 -23.07 -1.42
C LYS A 259 -12.16 -23.77 -2.22
N GLY A 260 -11.30 -23.01 -2.89
CA GLY A 260 -10.17 -23.54 -3.66
C GLY A 260 -8.96 -23.94 -2.81
N ILE A 261 -8.94 -23.59 -1.52
CA ILE A 261 -7.79 -23.87 -0.64
C ILE A 261 -7.96 -25.26 0.00
N PRO A 262 -6.97 -26.17 -0.13
CA PRO A 262 -6.98 -27.48 0.53
C PRO A 262 -7.14 -27.40 2.06
N ASP A 263 -7.72 -28.43 2.68
CA ASP A 263 -8.04 -28.43 4.12
C ASP A 263 -6.79 -28.50 5.02
N GLU A 264 -5.67 -28.99 4.49
CA GLU A 264 -4.37 -29.03 5.17
C GLU A 264 -3.71 -27.64 5.32
N HIS A 265 -4.18 -26.64 4.57
CA HIS A 265 -3.67 -25.27 4.64
C HIS A 265 -4.59 -24.37 5.46
N LEU A 266 -3.98 -23.52 6.29
CA LEU A 266 -4.70 -22.52 7.05
C LEU A 266 -4.98 -21.28 6.20
N ILE A 267 -6.22 -20.82 6.18
CA ILE A 267 -6.64 -19.68 5.39
C ILE A 267 -6.36 -18.39 6.16
N CYS A 268 -5.57 -17.51 5.56
CA CYS A 268 -5.32 -16.16 6.08
C CYS A 268 -5.79 -15.13 5.05
N VAL A 269 -6.96 -14.53 5.31
CA VAL A 269 -7.45 -13.38 4.55
C VAL A 269 -6.90 -12.14 5.21
N PHE A 270 -6.27 -11.25 4.45
CA PHE A 270 -5.76 -10.01 5.00
C PHE A 270 -5.94 -8.84 4.06
N HIS A 271 -5.95 -7.64 4.64
CA HIS A 271 -5.87 -6.40 3.89
C HIS A 271 -5.39 -5.26 4.78
N THR A 272 -4.49 -4.42 4.25
CA THR A 272 -4.01 -3.24 4.96
C THR A 272 -4.55 -1.97 4.33
N HIS A 273 -5.19 -1.11 5.13
CA HIS A 273 -5.70 0.22 4.76
C HIS A 273 -6.75 0.33 3.62
N VAL A 274 -6.94 -0.67 2.75
CA VAL A 274 -7.92 -0.63 1.64
C VAL A 274 -9.35 -0.42 2.15
N ALA A 275 -9.67 -0.91 3.35
CA ALA A 275 -10.99 -0.73 3.94
C ALA A 275 -11.35 0.75 4.21
N ASN A 276 -10.39 1.68 4.19
CA ASN A 276 -10.70 3.13 4.21
C ASN A 276 -11.52 3.57 2.99
N GLN A 277 -11.41 2.85 1.88
CA GLN A 277 -12.09 3.15 0.62
C GLN A 277 -13.37 2.33 0.44
N MET A 278 -13.61 1.34 1.30
CA MET A 278 -14.81 0.50 1.23
C MET A 278 -16.03 1.23 1.83
N PRO A 279 -17.17 1.28 1.11
CA PRO A 279 -18.45 1.65 1.69
C PRO A 279 -18.80 0.75 2.88
N ARG A 280 -19.61 1.25 3.81
CA ARG A 280 -20.04 0.51 5.00
C ARG A 280 -20.65 -0.85 4.67
N GLU A 281 -21.52 -0.91 3.67
CA GLU A 281 -22.18 -2.14 3.23
C GLU A 281 -21.18 -3.19 2.72
N VAL A 282 -20.11 -2.77 2.04
CA VAL A 282 -19.04 -3.66 1.58
C VAL A 282 -18.26 -4.24 2.75
N LYS A 283 -17.98 -3.44 3.79
CA LYS A 283 -17.34 -3.93 5.02
C LYS A 283 -18.20 -4.97 5.73
N GLU A 284 -19.50 -4.68 5.88
CA GLU A 284 -20.46 -5.61 6.50
C GLU A 284 -20.58 -6.92 5.70
N ASN A 285 -20.61 -6.83 4.37
CA ASN A 285 -20.61 -7.99 3.48
C ASN A 285 -19.34 -8.84 3.63
N LEU A 286 -18.15 -8.21 3.68
CA LEU A 286 -16.88 -8.91 3.90
C LEU A 286 -16.88 -9.68 5.23
N LEU A 287 -17.26 -9.03 6.33
CA LEU A 287 -17.32 -9.66 7.65
C LEU A 287 -18.31 -10.84 7.67
N ASN A 288 -19.46 -10.69 7.02
CA ASN A 288 -20.45 -11.76 6.91
C ASN A 288 -19.92 -12.96 6.12
N LYS A 289 -19.18 -12.72 5.03
CA LYS A 289 -18.56 -13.79 4.22
C LYS A 289 -17.47 -14.53 4.99
N ILE A 290 -16.60 -13.81 5.71
CA ILE A 290 -15.60 -14.42 6.61
C ILE A 290 -16.28 -15.29 7.67
N LYS A 291 -17.31 -14.76 8.33
CA LYS A 291 -18.08 -15.49 9.35
C LYS A 291 -18.73 -16.75 8.81
N ALA A 292 -19.33 -16.69 7.62
CA ALA A 292 -19.94 -17.84 6.97
C ALA A 292 -18.90 -18.93 6.65
N SER A 293 -17.74 -18.55 6.11
CA SER A 293 -16.64 -19.49 5.86
C SER A 293 -16.10 -20.11 7.14
N GLY A 294 -15.99 -19.32 8.21
CA GLY A 294 -15.54 -19.75 9.53
C GLY A 294 -16.43 -20.81 10.21
N GLN A 295 -17.64 -21.06 9.73
CA GLN A 295 -18.49 -22.17 10.19
C GLN A 295 -18.06 -23.54 9.65
N SER A 296 -17.15 -23.57 8.66
CA SER A 296 -16.75 -24.79 7.94
C SER A 296 -15.25 -24.97 7.84
N ARG A 297 -14.47 -23.91 8.06
CA ARG A 297 -13.02 -23.88 7.88
C ARG A 297 -12.37 -23.01 8.95
N ASP A 298 -11.19 -23.42 9.39
CA ASP A 298 -10.31 -22.55 10.14
C ASP A 298 -9.86 -21.39 9.24
N ILE A 299 -10.09 -20.16 9.69
CA ILE A 299 -9.79 -18.96 8.91
C ILE A 299 -9.41 -17.81 9.84
N PHE A 300 -8.37 -17.07 9.44
CA PHE A 300 -7.91 -15.85 10.10
C PHE A 300 -8.14 -14.66 9.16
N HIS A 301 -8.68 -13.57 9.71
CA HIS A 301 -8.90 -12.30 9.04
C HIS A 301 -8.08 -11.21 9.73
N ILE A 302 -7.08 -10.68 9.01
CA ILE A 302 -6.14 -9.67 9.50
C ILE A 302 -6.46 -8.35 8.81
N TYR A 303 -6.79 -7.30 9.57
CA TYR A 303 -7.27 -6.07 8.95
C TYR A 303 -7.08 -4.79 9.79
N ASN A 304 -7.10 -3.65 9.08
CA ASN A 304 -7.32 -2.33 9.66
C ASN A 304 -8.53 -1.67 9.00
N ASN A 305 -8.97 -0.54 9.56
CA ASN A 305 -9.88 0.41 8.91
C ASN A 305 -11.30 -0.12 8.62
N ILE A 306 -11.72 -1.19 9.30
CA ILE A 306 -13.12 -1.61 9.34
C ILE A 306 -13.87 -0.80 10.40
N GLN A 307 -13.65 -1.11 11.69
CA GLN A 307 -14.25 -0.40 12.84
C GLN A 307 -13.43 0.79 13.33
N ASP A 308 -12.11 0.70 13.28
CA ASP A 308 -11.17 1.72 13.74
C ASP A 308 -9.87 1.63 12.92
N ARG A 309 -8.83 2.38 13.29
CA ARG A 309 -7.54 2.40 12.59
C ARG A 309 -6.57 1.29 13.03
N ASN A 310 -6.90 0.54 14.09
CA ASN A 310 -6.02 -0.45 14.67
C ASN A 310 -5.94 -1.71 13.79
N LEU A 311 -4.91 -2.51 14.02
CA LEU A 311 -4.75 -3.83 13.40
C LEU A 311 -5.51 -4.85 14.26
N HIS A 312 -6.46 -5.53 13.64
CA HIS A 312 -7.29 -6.56 14.25
C HIS A 312 -6.98 -7.92 13.64
N LEU A 313 -7.20 -8.95 14.46
CA LEU A 313 -7.12 -10.35 14.10
C LEU A 313 -8.40 -11.04 14.59
N ASP A 314 -9.35 -11.20 13.69
CA ASP A 314 -10.55 -12.00 13.93
C ASP A 314 -10.36 -13.37 13.30
N TYR A 315 -10.77 -14.44 13.98
CA TYR A 315 -10.56 -15.79 13.46
C TYR A 315 -11.58 -16.79 13.96
N TYR A 316 -11.68 -17.88 13.20
CA TYR A 316 -12.50 -19.03 13.52
C TYR A 316 -11.61 -20.26 13.60
N LEU A 317 -11.70 -20.97 14.73
CA LEU A 317 -11.06 -22.27 14.94
C LEU A 317 -12.12 -23.23 15.49
N ASP A 318 -12.26 -24.41 14.88
CA ASP A 318 -13.30 -25.37 15.24
C ASP A 318 -14.70 -24.74 15.29
N SER A 319 -14.99 -23.86 14.33
CA SER A 319 -16.24 -23.06 14.21
C SER A 319 -16.50 -22.03 15.33
N LYS A 320 -15.55 -21.81 16.25
CA LYS A 320 -15.66 -20.80 17.32
C LYS A 320 -15.03 -19.48 16.88
N GLU A 321 -15.74 -18.38 17.07
CA GLU A 321 -15.27 -17.03 16.76
C GLU A 321 -14.39 -16.46 17.88
N TYR A 322 -13.28 -15.86 17.49
CA TYR A 322 -12.36 -15.12 18.36
C TYR A 322 -12.05 -13.77 17.73
N LYS A 323 -11.91 -12.74 18.58
CA LYS A 323 -11.54 -11.39 18.16
C LYS A 323 -10.38 -10.88 19.01
N LYS A 324 -9.34 -10.38 18.35
CA LYS A 324 -8.14 -9.86 19.00
C LYS A 324 -7.75 -8.53 18.40
N LEU A 325 -7.40 -7.59 19.27
CA LEU A 325 -6.62 -6.43 18.87
C LEU A 325 -5.16 -6.88 18.74
N ALA A 326 -4.56 -6.73 17.57
CA ALA A 326 -3.14 -7.01 17.39
C ALA A 326 -2.26 -5.82 17.79
N GLY A 327 -2.76 -4.60 17.57
CA GLY A 327 -2.11 -3.37 18.04
C GLY A 327 -2.41 -2.15 17.16
N LYS A 328 -1.73 -1.04 17.43
CA LYS A 328 -1.81 0.17 16.60
C LYS A 328 -0.68 0.12 15.56
N THR A 329 -0.90 0.74 14.40
CA THR A 329 0.10 0.79 13.32
C THR A 329 0.25 2.21 12.79
N GLU A 330 1.47 2.58 12.44
CA GLU A 330 1.72 3.70 11.53
C GLU A 330 1.38 3.26 10.09
N GLY A 331 0.77 4.14 9.30
CA GLY A 331 0.22 3.79 7.99
C GLY A 331 1.24 3.32 6.95
N HIS A 332 2.52 3.63 7.17
CA HIS A 332 3.65 3.13 6.39
C HIS A 332 4.50 2.09 7.11
N GLY A 333 4.06 1.58 8.27
CA GLY A 333 4.75 0.53 9.01
C GLY A 333 6.05 0.98 9.70
N LYS A 334 6.29 2.28 9.90
CA LYS A 334 7.47 2.76 10.63
C LYS A 334 7.48 2.34 12.10
N TRP A 335 6.31 2.19 12.70
CA TRP A 335 6.16 1.67 14.05
C TRP A 335 4.82 0.96 14.22
N PHE A 336 4.73 0.08 15.21
CA PHE A 336 3.47 -0.53 15.66
C PHE A 336 3.53 -0.86 17.15
N THR A 337 2.37 -1.00 17.81
CA THR A 337 2.27 -1.60 19.15
C THR A 337 1.89 -3.06 19.02
N TRP A 338 2.13 -3.87 20.05
CA TRP A 338 1.83 -5.30 19.99
C TRP A 338 1.03 -5.80 21.19
N GLU A 339 -0.16 -6.36 20.95
CA GLU A 339 -1.13 -6.72 21.99
C GLU A 339 -1.50 -8.22 22.00
N LEU A 340 -0.98 -9.01 21.04
CA LEU A 340 -1.20 -10.45 21.01
C LEU A 340 -0.29 -11.15 22.04
N ASN A 341 -0.90 -12.06 22.81
CA ASN A 341 -0.24 -12.91 23.82
C ASN A 341 -0.14 -14.36 23.35
#